data_AF-A0A9Q3JMY0-F1
#
_entry.id   AF-A0A9Q3JMY0-F1
#
_cell.length_a   1.000
_cell.length_b   1.000
_cell.length_c   1.000
_cell.angle_alpha   90.00
_cell.angle_beta   90.00
_cell.angle_gamma   90.00
#
_symmetry.space_group_name_H-M   'P 1'
#
loop_
_entity.id
_entity.type
_entity.pdbx_description
1 polymer ?
#
loop_
_entity_poly.entity_id
_entity_poly.type
_entity_poly.pdbx_seq_one_letter_code
_entity_poly.pdbx_strand_id
1 'polypeptide(L)'
;MEEDFFEILFQYREAFASDNKPPGAIKGHEVDIMLNVERPYPPLLRRTSYPASPRAREALESHINELMKLEVLRKVGHNEEVEVTTPVIITWHNDK
;
A
#
# COMPACT_ATOMS: atom_id res chain seq x y z
N MET A 1 13.30 31.76 -21.86
CA MET A 1 12.39 31.46 -20.73
C MET A 1 12.06 29.98 -20.63
N GLU A 2 12.07 29.19 -21.72
CA GLU A 2 11.90 27.72 -21.65
C GLU A 2 13.15 26.96 -21.17
N GLU A 3 14.37 27.42 -21.49
CA GLU A 3 15.63 26.78 -21.03
C GLU A 3 15.73 26.72 -19.49
N ASP A 4 15.26 27.76 -18.81
CA ASP A 4 15.29 27.89 -17.34
C ASP A 4 14.39 26.84 -16.65
N PHE A 5 13.23 26.54 -17.23
CA PHE A 5 12.29 25.57 -16.64
C PHE A 5 12.80 24.14 -16.73
N PHE A 6 13.38 23.75 -17.87
CA PHE A 6 13.94 22.41 -18.03
C PHE A 6 15.15 22.18 -17.11
N GLU A 7 15.99 23.19 -16.92
CA GLU A 7 17.11 23.13 -15.99
C GLU A 7 16.62 22.91 -14.54
N ILE A 8 15.59 23.64 -14.12
CA ILE A 8 14.98 23.48 -12.80
C ILE A 8 14.41 22.06 -12.63
N LEU A 9 13.61 21.57 -13.59
CA LEU A 9 13.05 20.21 -13.51
C LEU A 9 14.13 19.13 -13.47
N PHE A 10 15.20 19.31 -14.27
CA PHE A 10 16.31 18.37 -14.27
C PHE A 10 17.11 18.40 -12.96
N GLN A 11 17.33 19.59 -12.39
CA GLN A 11 17.99 19.79 -11.11
C GLN A 11 17.23 19.09 -9.98
N TYR A 12 15.90 19.26 -9.94
CA TYR A 12 15.04 18.70 -8.89
C TYR A 12 14.38 17.37 -9.26
N ARG A 13 14.87 16.66 -10.30
CA ARG A 13 14.26 15.41 -10.80
C ARG A 13 14.04 14.33 -9.73
N GLU A 14 14.82 14.35 -8.65
CA GLU A 14 14.70 13.41 -7.53
C GLU A 14 13.63 13.79 -6.50
N ALA A 15 13.13 15.03 -6.53
CA ALA A 15 11.99 15.46 -5.71
C ALA A 15 10.65 14.95 -6.27
N PHE A 16 10.64 14.44 -7.50
CA PHE A 16 9.46 13.89 -8.17
C PHE A 16 9.46 12.37 -8.08
N ALA A 17 8.28 11.80 -7.82
CA ALA A 17 8.08 10.37 -7.95
C ALA A 17 8.21 9.96 -9.43
N SER A 18 8.87 8.83 -9.68
CA SER A 18 8.92 8.20 -11.00
C SER A 18 8.75 6.69 -10.86
N ASP A 19 8.49 6.01 -11.98
CA ASP A 19 8.33 4.54 -12.01
C ASP A 19 9.54 3.80 -11.39
N ASN A 20 10.73 4.40 -11.46
CA ASN A 20 11.98 3.85 -10.91
C ASN A 20 12.32 4.37 -9.50
N LYS A 21 11.66 5.44 -9.05
CA LYS A 21 11.84 6.05 -7.72
C LYS A 21 10.46 6.33 -7.13
N PRO A 22 9.81 5.30 -6.59
CA PRO A 22 8.46 5.41 -6.10
C PRO A 22 8.39 6.27 -4.83
N PRO A 23 7.23 6.90 -4.56
CA PRO A 23 7.03 7.63 -3.31
C PRO A 23 7.12 6.66 -2.12
N GLY A 24 7.82 7.06 -1.06
CA GLY A 24 7.91 6.27 0.19
C GLY A 24 9.28 5.69 0.51
N ALA A 25 10.31 5.87 -0.34
CA ALA A 25 11.69 5.47 -0.02
C ALA A 25 12.39 6.37 1.03
N ILE A 26 11.62 7.01 1.92
CA ILE A 26 12.16 7.86 3.00
C ILE A 26 12.45 6.96 4.21
N LYS A 27 13.73 6.65 4.40
CA LYS A 27 14.21 5.86 5.54
C LYS A 27 14.20 6.68 6.83
N GLY A 28 13.91 6.06 7.98
CA GLY A 28 13.98 6.71 9.30
C GLY A 28 12.67 7.34 9.78
N HIS A 29 11.57 7.14 9.06
CA HIS A 29 10.22 7.57 9.44
C HIS A 29 9.29 6.39 9.73
N GLU A 30 9.86 5.25 10.13
CA GLU A 30 9.10 4.07 10.52
C GLU A 30 8.23 4.40 11.75
N VAL A 31 6.97 3.99 11.72
CA VAL A 31 6.03 4.20 12.83
C VAL A 31 5.89 2.89 13.58
N ASP A 32 6.18 2.92 14.89
CA ASP A 32 5.84 1.83 15.80
C ASP A 32 4.41 2.01 16.29
N ILE A 33 3.53 1.07 15.92
CA ILE A 33 2.11 1.07 16.28
C ILE A 33 1.88 -0.08 17.26
N MET A 34 1.63 0.27 18.52
CA MET A 34 1.29 -0.69 19.57
C MET A 34 -0.22 -0.75 19.79
N LEU A 35 -0.75 -1.97 19.93
CA LEU A 35 -2.11 -2.17 20.38
C LEU A 35 -2.21 -1.87 21.88
N ASN A 36 -3.32 -1.28 22.30
CA ASN A 36 -3.64 -1.05 23.70
C ASN A 36 -4.25 -2.28 24.41
N VAL A 37 -4.23 -3.44 23.75
CA VAL A 37 -4.79 -4.70 24.25
C VAL A 37 -3.81 -5.85 23.99
N GLU A 38 -3.80 -6.82 24.89
CA GLU A 38 -2.97 -8.03 24.79
C GLU A 38 -3.81 -9.24 24.34
N ARG A 39 -3.13 -10.35 24.03
CA ARG A 39 -3.81 -11.61 23.67
C ARG A 39 -4.62 -12.13 24.87
N PRO A 40 -5.83 -12.70 24.67
CA PRO A 40 -6.45 -12.98 23.37
C PRO A 40 -7.09 -11.72 22.73
N TYR A 41 -6.74 -11.48 21.47
CA TYR A 41 -7.29 -10.35 20.71
C TYR A 41 -8.80 -10.45 20.48
N PRO A 42 -9.53 -9.31 20.44
CA PRO A 42 -10.95 -9.30 20.12
C PRO A 42 -11.24 -10.02 18.79
N PRO A 43 -12.37 -10.75 18.67
CA PRO A 43 -12.74 -11.44 17.42
C PRO A 43 -12.79 -10.54 16.19
N LEU A 44 -13.00 -9.23 16.39
CA LEU A 44 -12.97 -8.20 15.36
C LEU A 44 -11.65 -8.15 14.58
N LEU A 45 -10.54 -8.46 15.25
CA LEU A 45 -9.17 -8.45 14.69
C LEU A 45 -8.80 -9.76 13.98
N ARG A 46 -9.74 -10.71 13.88
CA ARG A 46 -9.56 -12.03 13.25
C ARG A 46 -10.66 -12.31 12.23
N ARG A 47 -11.05 -11.31 11.45
CA ARG A 47 -12.10 -11.47 10.46
C ARG A 47 -11.54 -12.04 9.16
N THR A 48 -12.22 -13.04 8.61
CA THR A 48 -11.92 -13.56 7.28
C THR A 48 -12.16 -12.50 6.22
N SER A 49 -11.37 -12.53 5.14
CA SER A 49 -11.60 -11.66 3.99
C SER A 49 -13.00 -11.88 3.42
N TYR A 50 -13.69 -10.79 3.09
CA TYR A 50 -14.96 -10.89 2.36
C TYR A 50 -14.74 -11.51 0.97
N PRO A 51 -15.69 -12.31 0.47
CA PRO A 51 -15.59 -12.86 -0.88
C PRO A 51 -15.65 -11.72 -1.90
N ALA A 52 -14.60 -11.58 -2.71
CA ALA A 52 -14.57 -10.66 -3.84
C ALA A 52 -15.10 -11.36 -5.11
N SER A 53 -15.82 -10.63 -5.97
CA SER A 53 -16.22 -11.17 -7.27
C SER A 53 -14.99 -11.39 -8.17
N PRO A 54 -15.03 -12.30 -9.16
CA PRO A 54 -13.91 -12.53 -10.07
C PRO A 54 -13.42 -11.24 -10.75
N ARG A 55 -14.38 -10.43 -11.25
CA ARG A 55 -14.10 -9.12 -11.85
C ARG A 55 -13.42 -8.16 -10.88
N ALA A 56 -13.86 -8.11 -9.62
CA ALA A 56 -13.23 -7.26 -8.62
C ALA A 56 -11.81 -7.74 -8.32
N ARG A 57 -11.59 -9.06 -8.25
CA ARG A 57 -10.27 -9.65 -8.01
C ARG A 57 -9.28 -9.29 -9.11
N GLU A 58 -9.67 -9.41 -10.38
CA GLU A 58 -8.84 -9.03 -11.53
C GLU A 58 -8.47 -7.55 -11.51
N ALA A 59 -9.45 -6.67 -11.24
CA ALA A 59 -9.20 -5.23 -11.15
C ALA A 59 -8.27 -4.84 -10.00
N LEU A 60 -8.32 -5.56 -8.87
CA LEU A 60 -7.42 -5.30 -7.74
C LEU A 60 -6.02 -5.83 -7.98
N GLU A 61 -5.89 -6.92 -8.73
CA GLU A 61 -4.61 -7.59 -8.90
C GLU A 61 -3.57 -6.66 -9.55
N SER A 62 -3.98 -5.82 -10.51
CA SER A 62 -3.10 -4.80 -11.10
C SER A 62 -2.59 -3.80 -10.04
N HIS A 63 -3.49 -3.26 -9.23
CA HIS A 63 -3.15 -2.29 -8.18
C HIS A 63 -2.31 -2.90 -7.06
N ILE A 64 -2.61 -4.13 -6.63
CA ILE A 64 -1.81 -4.85 -5.64
C ILE A 64 -0.40 -5.09 -6.18
N ASN A 65 -0.28 -5.51 -7.45
CA ASN A 65 1.01 -5.70 -8.09
C ASN A 65 1.81 -4.40 -8.20
N GLU A 66 1.15 -3.27 -8.51
CA GLU A 66 1.77 -1.96 -8.51
C GLU A 66 2.28 -1.59 -7.12
N LEU A 67 1.43 -1.65 -6.09
CA LEU A 67 1.81 -1.35 -4.71
C LEU A 67 2.94 -2.25 -4.18
N MET A 68 3.02 -3.50 -4.63
CA MET A 68 4.16 -4.38 -4.33
C MET A 68 5.46 -3.91 -5.00
N LYS A 69 5.41 -3.42 -6.25
CA LYS A 69 6.58 -2.87 -6.95
C LYS A 69 7.07 -1.56 -6.31
N LEU A 70 6.13 -0.75 -5.79
CA LEU A 70 6.44 0.47 -5.05
C LEU A 70 6.92 0.19 -3.61
N GLU A 71 7.03 -1.08 -3.21
CA GLU A 71 7.39 -1.52 -1.84
C GLU A 71 6.45 -1.00 -0.74
N VAL A 72 5.23 -0.58 -1.11
CA VAL A 72 4.17 -0.17 -0.17
C VAL A 72 3.49 -1.39 0.45
N LEU A 73 3.32 -2.45 -0.34
CA LEU A 73 2.82 -3.76 0.11
C LEU A 73 3.90 -4.81 -0.03
N ARG A 74 3.93 -5.78 0.89
CA ARG A 74 4.77 -6.97 0.78
C ARG A 74 3.95 -8.23 1.05
N LYS A 75 4.38 -9.34 0.46
CA LYS A 75 3.88 -10.66 0.84
C LYS A 75 4.49 -11.03 2.19
N VAL A 76 3.64 -11.52 3.08
CA VAL A 76 4.07 -12.12 4.35
C VAL A 76 4.30 -13.61 4.11
N GLY A 77 5.48 -14.11 4.48
CA GLY A 77 5.84 -15.51 4.30
C GLY A 77 5.03 -16.45 5.21
N HIS A 78 4.94 -17.73 4.82
CA HIS A 78 4.22 -18.75 5.61
C HIS A 78 4.74 -18.93 7.05
N ASN A 79 5.99 -18.56 7.30
CA ASN A 79 6.65 -18.68 8.61
C ASN A 79 6.61 -17.37 9.43
N GLU A 80 6.05 -16.29 8.89
CA GLU A 80 5.91 -15.03 9.61
C GLU A 80 4.60 -15.02 10.39
N GLU A 81 4.67 -14.75 11.69
CA GLU A 81 3.48 -14.65 12.53
C GLU A 81 2.75 -13.33 12.25
N VAL A 82 1.50 -13.43 11.78
CA VAL A 82 0.60 -12.29 11.62
C VAL A 82 -0.30 -12.21 12.84
N GLU A 83 -0.10 -11.19 13.65
CA GLU A 83 -0.86 -11.02 14.90
C GLU A 83 -2.32 -10.62 14.68
N VAL A 84 -2.58 -9.83 13.64
CA VAL A 84 -3.88 -9.23 13.34
C VAL A 84 -4.16 -9.33 11.85
N THR A 85 -5.38 -9.74 11.50
CA THR A 85 -5.87 -9.73 10.13
C THR A 85 -7.16 -8.93 10.03
N THR A 86 -7.16 -7.95 9.13
CA THR A 86 -8.35 -7.11 8.89
C THR A 86 -8.81 -7.33 7.45
N PRO A 87 -10.10 -7.62 7.22
CA PRO A 87 -10.63 -7.76 5.88
C PRO A 87 -10.65 -6.39 5.19
N VAL A 88 -10.28 -6.38 3.92
CA VAL A 88 -10.41 -5.19 3.07
C VAL A 88 -11.85 -5.13 2.54
N ILE A 89 -12.51 -3.99 2.71
CA ILE A 89 -13.81 -3.70 2.09
C ILE A 89 -13.55 -2.83 0.86
N ILE A 90 -14.12 -3.23 -0.28
CA ILE A 90 -13.94 -2.51 -1.53
C ILE A 90 -15.29 -1.96 -1.94
N THR A 91 -15.39 -0.63 -1.96
CA THR A 91 -16.57 0.10 -2.39
C THR A 91 -16.29 0.70 -3.76
N TRP A 92 -16.98 0.21 -4.78
CA TRP A 92 -16.99 0.85 -6.10
C TRP A 92 -18.19 1.77 -6.18
N HIS A 93 -17.97 3.08 -6.16
CA HIS A 93 -18.99 4.04 -6.56
C HIS A 93 -19.09 4.00 -8.08
N ASN A 94 -20.10 3.30 -8.61
CA ASN A 94 -20.57 3.58 -9.96
C ASN A 94 -21.38 4.86 -9.83
N ASP A 95 -20.99 5.92 -10.54
CA ASP A 95 -21.70 7.21 -10.63
C ASP A 95 -23.18 7.01 -11.04
N LYS A 96 -24.01 6.66 -10.07
CA LYS A 96 -25.47 6.67 -10.11
C LYS A 96 -25.97 7.68 -9.09
#